data_AF-A0A067TG64-F1
#
_entry.id   AF-A0A067TG64-F1
#
_cell.length_a   1.000
_cell.length_b   1.000
_cell.length_c   1.000
_cell.angle_alpha   90.00
_cell.angle_beta   90.00
_cell.angle_gamma   90.00
#
_symmetry.space_group_name_H-M   'P 1'
#
loop_
_entity.id
_entity.type
_entity.pdbx_description
1 polymer ?
#
loop_
_entity_poly.entity_id
_entity_poly.type
_entity_poly.pdbx_seq_one_letter_code
_entity_poly.pdbx_strand_id
1 'polypeptide(L)'
;MLPRASRQSNLLTPLSITISSQIIYHILPLSLPASPEQPPPRTQQDLVLPPRNAFAMATYPPFTTRDCTWQYIFDRITDPPYLWLSYAPGSLGDYPDVKSLWQAWDEGTFVTDVGRKPALRLVDARWGNLKSQETHQRRFPSWRPRNNEKARKIWSNFFFFVHRIEEKIKSGISSDAAVSHFDNLRDNRSLSQLHASLQTKKRKHNDTIEH
;
A
#
# COMPACT_ATOMS: atom_id res chain seq x y z
N MET A 1 -2.99 25.36 47.40
CA MET A 1 -2.35 24.38 46.48
C MET A 1 -3.34 24.06 45.38
N LEU A 2 -3.10 24.53 44.16
CA LEU A 2 -3.90 24.14 42.99
C LEU A 2 -3.45 22.73 42.53
N PRO A 3 -4.36 21.84 42.11
CA PRO A 3 -3.96 20.58 41.53
C PRO A 3 -3.20 20.86 40.24
N ARG A 4 -2.01 20.28 40.14
CA ARG A 4 -1.18 20.30 38.94
C ARG A 4 -2.01 19.65 37.83
N ALA A 5 -2.52 20.45 36.88
CA ALA A 5 -3.15 19.92 35.68
C ALA A 5 -2.21 18.88 35.08
N SER A 6 -2.63 17.61 35.07
CA SER A 6 -1.93 16.56 34.38
C SER A 6 -1.77 17.05 32.94
N ARG A 7 -0.52 17.23 32.50
CA ARG A 7 -0.25 17.48 31.08
C ARG A 7 -0.91 16.33 30.34
N GLN A 8 -2.01 16.59 29.63
CA GLN A 8 -2.59 15.62 28.72
C GLN A 8 -1.45 15.17 27.80
N SER A 9 -1.06 13.91 27.91
CA SER A 9 -0.02 13.36 27.07
C SER A 9 -0.55 13.36 25.65
N ASN A 10 0.01 14.21 24.78
CA ASN A 10 -0.29 14.20 23.35
C ASN A 10 0.25 12.94 22.65
N LEU A 11 0.60 11.90 23.41
CA LEU A 11 1.19 10.66 22.93
C LEU A 11 0.06 9.74 22.46
N LEU A 12 0.24 9.20 21.26
CA LEU A 12 -0.65 8.21 20.67
C LEU A 12 -0.01 6.83 20.84
N THR A 13 -0.79 5.89 21.35
CA THR A 13 -0.33 4.52 21.60
C THR A 13 -0.83 3.59 20.51
N PRO A 14 0.07 2.89 19.80
CA PRO A 14 -0.32 1.85 18.87
C PRO A 14 -1.13 0.74 19.54
N LEU A 15 -2.15 0.23 18.84
CA LEU A 15 -2.99 -0.88 19.28
C LEU A 15 -2.91 -2.04 18.28
N SER A 16 -3.20 -3.25 18.73
CA SER A 16 -3.33 -4.42 17.86
C SER A 16 -4.80 -4.82 17.76
N ILE A 17 -5.31 -4.99 16.54
CA ILE A 17 -6.65 -5.48 16.25
C ILE A 17 -6.54 -6.83 15.57
N THR A 18 -7.21 -7.82 16.15
CA THR A 18 -7.36 -9.16 15.55
C THR A 18 -8.71 -9.23 14.87
N ILE A 19 -8.73 -9.40 13.56
CA ILE A 19 -9.97 -9.53 12.77
C ILE A 19 -10.35 -11.00 12.59
N SER A 20 -9.36 -11.89 12.51
CA SER A 20 -9.54 -13.33 12.45
C SER A 20 -8.33 -14.02 13.08
N SER A 21 -8.37 -15.35 13.22
CA SER A 21 -7.26 -16.14 13.79
C SER A 21 -5.91 -15.96 13.08
N GLN A 22 -5.89 -15.35 11.90
CA GLN A 22 -4.69 -15.20 11.06
C GLN A 22 -4.36 -13.75 10.71
N ILE A 23 -5.24 -12.78 11.00
CA ILE A 23 -5.08 -11.39 10.57
C ILE A 23 -5.03 -10.47 11.78
N ILE A 24 -3.84 -9.91 12.01
CA ILE A 24 -3.57 -8.92 13.05
C ILE A 24 -3.12 -7.64 12.36
N TYR A 25 -3.82 -6.54 12.66
CA TYR A 25 -3.42 -5.19 12.26
C TYR A 25 -2.86 -4.44 13.46
N HIS A 26 -1.75 -3.76 13.25
CA HIS A 26 -1.28 -2.74 14.18
C HIS A 26 -1.80 -1.40 13.70
N ILE A 27 -2.46 -0.65 14.56
CA ILE A 27 -3.06 0.64 14.22
C ILE A 27 -2.51 1.73 15.13
N LEU A 28 -2.41 2.94 14.59
CA LEU A 28 -2.20 4.17 15.35
C LEU A 28 -3.52 4.94 15.35
N PRO A 29 -4.29 4.92 16.45
CA PRO A 29 -5.45 5.78 16.58
C PRO A 29 -5.02 7.24 16.51
N LEU A 30 -5.71 8.03 15.69
CA LEU A 30 -5.39 9.47 15.54
C LEU A 30 -6.16 10.35 16.53
N SER A 31 -7.10 9.75 17.26
CA SER A 31 -7.84 10.40 18.33
C SER A 31 -7.31 9.99 19.70
N LEU A 32 -7.39 10.90 20.67
CA LEU A 32 -7.12 10.58 22.07
C LEU A 32 -8.33 9.89 22.70
N PRO A 33 -8.13 9.01 23.70
CA PRO A 33 -9.23 8.43 24.45
C PRO A 33 -9.92 9.52 25.30
N ALA A 34 -11.24 9.40 25.47
CA ALA A 34 -12.01 10.34 26.29
C ALA A 34 -11.68 10.22 27.79
N SER A 35 -11.21 9.05 28.22
CA SER A 35 -10.77 8.74 29.58
C SER A 35 -9.60 7.73 29.52
N PRO A 36 -8.64 7.73 30.46
CA PRO A 36 -7.50 6.79 30.47
C PRO A 36 -7.89 5.31 30.43
N GLU A 37 -9.09 4.97 30.90
CA GLU A 37 -9.59 3.60 30.99
C GLU A 37 -10.31 3.14 29.71
N GLN A 38 -10.57 4.05 28.78
CA GLN A 38 -11.28 3.74 27.54
C GLN A 38 -10.31 3.66 26.36
N PRO A 39 -10.54 2.72 25.41
CA PRO A 39 -9.79 2.74 24.16
C PRO A 39 -10.15 4.00 23.36
N PRO A 40 -9.21 4.55 22.57
CA PRO A 40 -9.52 5.62 21.64
C PRO A 40 -10.65 5.23 20.69
N PRO A 41 -11.53 6.19 20.32
CA PRO A 41 -12.52 5.94 19.29
C PRO A 41 -11.79 5.58 17.99
N ARG A 42 -12.17 4.45 17.40
CA ARG A 42 -11.58 3.99 16.14
C ARG A 42 -12.21 4.70 14.97
N THR A 43 -11.39 5.10 14.02
CA THR A 43 -11.83 5.79 12.82
C THR A 43 -11.19 5.17 11.59
N GLN A 44 -11.83 5.32 10.43
CA GLN A 44 -11.26 4.88 9.16
C GLN A 44 -9.99 5.69 8.76
N GLN A 45 -9.71 6.78 9.48
CA GLN A 45 -8.51 7.61 9.31
C GLN A 45 -7.29 7.11 10.09
N ASP A 46 -7.51 6.20 11.05
CA ASP A 46 -6.44 5.60 11.85
C ASP A 46 -5.40 4.94 10.95
N LEU A 47 -4.12 5.05 11.31
CA LEU A 47 -3.04 4.61 10.43
C LEU A 47 -2.70 3.15 10.72
N VAL A 48 -2.79 2.30 9.70
CA VAL A 48 -2.27 0.92 9.79
C VAL A 48 -0.74 1.00 9.79
N LEU A 49 -0.12 0.59 10.89
CA LEU A 49 1.33 0.56 11.04
C LEU A 49 1.92 -0.74 10.47
N PRO A 50 3.22 -0.73 10.10
CA PRO A 50 3.92 -1.99 9.91
C PRO A 50 4.14 -2.66 11.28
N PRO A 51 4.53 -3.95 11.30
CA PRO A 51 4.91 -4.61 12.54
C PRO A 51 6.06 -3.86 13.22
N ARG A 52 6.13 -3.93 14.55
CA ARG A 52 7.19 -3.28 15.35
C ARG A 52 8.60 -3.60 14.87
N ASN A 53 8.80 -4.78 14.27
CA ASN A 53 10.05 -5.23 13.67
C ASN A 53 10.56 -4.35 12.52
N ALA A 54 9.70 -3.54 11.89
CA ALA A 54 10.12 -2.57 10.88
C ALA A 54 10.93 -1.39 11.48
N PHE A 55 10.90 -1.21 12.80
CA PHE A 55 11.51 -0.10 13.52
C PHE A 55 12.72 -0.53 14.35
N ALA A 56 13.51 0.45 14.76
CA ALA A 56 14.68 0.24 15.62
C ALA A 56 14.30 -0.51 16.90
N MET A 57 15.13 -1.48 17.29
CA MET A 57 14.94 -2.30 18.49
C MET A 57 13.56 -2.99 18.56
N ALA A 58 12.95 -3.26 17.39
CA ALA A 58 11.62 -3.84 17.27
C ALA A 58 10.55 -3.14 18.13
N THR A 59 10.62 -1.81 18.25
CA THR A 59 9.75 -1.00 19.11
C THR A 59 9.16 0.17 18.34
N TYR A 60 7.89 0.46 18.58
CA TYR A 60 7.26 1.64 17.99
C TYR A 60 7.90 2.92 18.52
N PRO A 61 8.21 3.89 17.64
CA PRO A 61 8.65 5.20 18.09
C PRO A 61 7.52 5.93 18.84
N PRO A 62 7.84 6.97 19.61
CA PRO A 62 6.81 7.82 20.18
C PRO A 62 6.02 8.50 19.05
N PHE A 63 4.70 8.38 19.08
CA PHE A 63 3.81 9.10 18.18
C PHE A 63 3.11 10.21 18.95
N THR A 64 2.94 11.35 18.30
CA THR A 64 2.17 12.46 18.87
C THR A 64 1.06 12.86 17.92
N THR A 65 0.05 13.57 18.43
CA THR A 65 -1.03 14.15 17.60
C THR A 65 -0.54 15.16 16.55
N ARG A 66 0.70 15.65 16.65
CA ARG A 66 1.30 16.61 15.70
C ARG A 66 2.05 15.93 14.57
N ASP A 67 2.68 14.80 14.88
CA ASP A 67 3.64 14.16 13.98
C ASP A 67 3.12 12.84 13.39
N CYS A 68 1.86 12.48 13.65
CA CYS A 68 1.23 11.25 13.17
C CYS A 68 0.91 11.29 11.66
N THR A 69 1.96 11.30 10.83
CA THR A 69 1.88 11.29 9.37
C THR A 69 2.61 10.08 8.79
N TRP A 70 2.28 9.72 7.54
CA TRP A 70 3.01 8.67 6.83
C TRP A 70 4.50 9.00 6.69
N GLN A 71 4.85 10.27 6.45
CA GLN A 71 6.23 10.70 6.35
C GLN A 71 7.01 10.40 7.63
N TYR A 72 6.45 10.77 8.80
CA TYR A 72 7.06 10.53 10.10
C TYR A 72 7.28 9.04 10.40
N ILE A 73 6.29 8.21 10.05
CA ILE A 73 6.38 6.74 10.17
C ILE A 73 7.51 6.23 9.27
N PHE A 74 7.55 6.71 8.03
CA PHE A 74 8.54 6.29 7.03
C PHE A 74 9.96 6.69 7.39
N ASP A 75 10.15 7.84 8.03
CA ASP A 75 11.45 8.31 8.51
C ASP A 75 12.06 7.44 9.62
N ARG A 76 11.25 6.59 10.25
CA ARG A 76 11.67 5.75 11.39
C ARG A 76 11.78 4.27 11.06
N ILE A 77 11.43 3.88 9.83
CA ILE A 77 11.58 2.50 9.38
C ILE A 77 13.07 2.22 9.15
N THR A 78 13.59 1.23 9.88
CA THR A 78 14.97 0.75 9.77
C THR A 78 15.06 -0.57 9.02
N ASP A 79 13.97 -1.34 8.96
CA ASP A 79 13.93 -2.65 8.29
C ASP A 79 12.74 -2.75 7.31
N PRO A 80 12.89 -2.21 6.07
CA PRO A 80 11.81 -2.12 5.09
C PRO A 80 11.16 -3.44 4.64
N PRO A 81 11.84 -4.60 4.60
CA PRO A 81 11.19 -5.89 4.30
C PRO A 81 9.93 -6.18 5.11
N TYR A 82 9.86 -5.73 6.38
CA TYR A 82 8.67 -5.92 7.22
C TYR A 82 7.45 -5.12 6.75
N LEU A 83 7.61 -4.11 5.89
CA LEU A 83 6.51 -3.35 5.31
C LEU A 83 5.61 -4.22 4.45
N TRP A 84 6.17 -5.24 3.79
CA TRP A 84 5.40 -6.16 2.97
C TRP A 84 4.29 -6.86 3.76
N LEU A 85 4.51 -7.13 5.05
CA LEU A 85 3.52 -7.83 5.89
C LEU A 85 2.24 -7.01 6.10
N SER A 86 2.35 -5.68 6.17
CA SER A 86 1.19 -4.79 6.33
C SER A 86 0.69 -4.21 5.01
N TYR A 87 1.61 -3.88 4.11
CA TYR A 87 1.35 -3.01 2.95
C TYR A 87 1.51 -3.72 1.60
N ALA A 88 1.72 -5.04 1.56
CA ALA A 88 1.65 -5.72 0.27
C ALA A 88 0.29 -5.44 -0.40
N PRO A 89 0.27 -5.21 -1.73
CA PRO A 89 -0.98 -5.17 -2.45
C PRO A 89 -1.67 -6.54 -2.37
N GLY A 90 -2.99 -6.53 -2.52
CA GLY A 90 -3.76 -7.75 -2.77
C GLY A 90 -3.40 -8.38 -4.12
N SER A 91 -3.83 -9.62 -4.31
CA SER A 91 -3.94 -10.25 -5.61
C SER A 91 -4.98 -9.53 -6.49
N LEU A 92 -4.97 -9.77 -7.80
CA LEU A 92 -5.96 -9.16 -8.71
C LEU A 92 -7.41 -9.54 -8.37
N GLY A 93 -7.64 -10.66 -7.67
CA GLY A 93 -8.98 -11.06 -7.23
C GLY A 93 -9.48 -10.28 -6.01
N ASP A 94 -8.59 -9.59 -5.29
CA ASP A 94 -8.94 -8.80 -4.10
C ASP A 94 -9.47 -7.40 -4.47
N TYR A 95 -9.38 -7.01 -5.74
CA TYR A 95 -9.87 -5.72 -6.24
C TYR A 95 -11.11 -5.94 -7.13
N PRO A 96 -12.25 -5.32 -6.83
CA PRO A 96 -13.46 -5.44 -7.65
C PRO A 96 -13.31 -4.80 -9.04
N ASP A 97 -12.45 -3.79 -9.18
CA ASP A 97 -12.31 -2.98 -10.38
C ASP A 97 -10.91 -2.33 -10.49
N VAL A 98 -10.60 -1.71 -11.62
CA VAL A 98 -9.33 -1.01 -11.83
C VAL A 98 -9.24 0.21 -10.93
N LYS A 99 -10.37 0.87 -10.66
CA LYS A 99 -10.45 2.03 -9.75
C LYS A 99 -9.91 1.73 -8.36
N SER A 100 -10.35 0.64 -7.72
CA SER A 100 -9.91 0.23 -6.38
C SER A 100 -8.43 -0.19 -6.36
N LEU A 101 -7.95 -0.82 -7.44
CA LEU A 101 -6.52 -1.10 -7.61
C LEU A 101 -5.70 0.20 -7.68
N TRP A 102 -6.15 1.16 -8.50
CA TRP A 102 -5.49 2.45 -8.63
C TRP A 102 -5.55 3.28 -7.34
N GLN A 103 -6.68 3.23 -6.62
CA GLN A 103 -6.82 3.86 -5.32
C GLN A 103 -5.77 3.34 -4.33
N ALA A 104 -5.57 2.01 -4.25
CA ALA A 104 -4.52 1.42 -3.42
C ALA A 104 -3.12 1.92 -3.79
N TRP A 105 -2.87 2.18 -5.08
CA TRP A 105 -1.62 2.76 -5.55
C TRP A 105 -1.45 4.22 -5.14
N ASP A 106 -2.43 5.07 -5.42
CA ASP A 106 -2.26 6.54 -5.40
C ASP A 106 -2.67 7.19 -4.06
N GLU A 107 -3.71 6.65 -3.41
CA GLU A 107 -4.32 7.18 -2.19
C GLU A 107 -4.07 6.30 -0.96
N GLY A 108 -3.96 4.98 -1.17
CA GLY A 108 -3.85 3.97 -0.13
C GLY A 108 -5.08 3.07 -0.04
N THR A 109 -5.04 2.13 0.89
CA THR A 109 -6.12 1.14 1.06
C THR A 109 -6.84 1.37 2.38
N PHE A 110 -8.15 1.57 2.31
CA PHE A 110 -9.01 1.60 3.49
C PHE A 110 -9.40 0.17 3.87
N VAL A 111 -9.17 -0.18 5.13
CA VAL A 111 -9.56 -1.46 5.72
C VAL A 111 -10.72 -1.17 6.68
N THR A 112 -11.91 -1.67 6.34
CA THR A 112 -13.13 -1.49 7.12
C THR A 112 -12.89 -1.86 8.59
N ASP A 113 -13.35 -1.02 9.51
CA ASP A 113 -13.22 -1.16 10.98
C ASP A 113 -11.79 -1.22 11.54
N VAL A 114 -10.78 -0.95 10.70
CA VAL A 114 -9.37 -0.98 11.09
C VAL A 114 -8.70 0.37 10.91
N GLY A 115 -8.78 0.96 9.72
CA GLY A 115 -8.06 2.18 9.38
C GLY A 115 -7.57 2.19 7.93
N ARG A 116 -6.52 2.96 7.64
CA ARG A 116 -5.96 3.10 6.30
C ARG A 116 -4.49 2.73 6.23
N LYS A 117 -4.12 2.06 5.13
CA LYS A 117 -2.74 1.81 4.70
C LYS A 117 -2.25 3.01 3.87
N PRO A 118 -0.93 3.25 3.78
CA PRO A 118 -0.41 4.32 2.94
C PRO A 118 -0.65 4.01 1.45
N ALA A 119 -0.61 5.06 0.63
CA ALA A 119 -0.50 4.92 -0.82
C ALA A 119 0.76 4.12 -1.18
N LEU A 120 0.61 3.07 -1.99
CA LEU A 120 1.74 2.22 -2.36
C LEU A 120 2.79 2.96 -3.18
N ARG A 121 2.41 3.99 -3.92
CA ARG A 121 3.35 4.87 -4.62
C ARG A 121 4.34 5.53 -3.67
N LEU A 122 3.93 5.89 -2.44
CA LEU A 122 4.82 6.52 -1.46
C LEU A 122 5.83 5.51 -0.89
N VAL A 123 5.37 4.27 -0.66
CA VAL A 123 6.24 3.16 -0.23
C VAL A 123 7.25 2.82 -1.34
N ASP A 124 6.79 2.68 -2.58
CA ASP A 124 7.64 2.32 -3.71
C ASP A 124 8.57 3.48 -4.15
N ALA A 125 8.14 4.74 -4.00
CA ALA A 125 9.02 5.90 -4.21
C ALA A 125 10.23 5.88 -3.27
N ARG A 126 10.03 5.46 -2.01
CA ARG A 126 11.09 5.47 -0.99
C ARG A 126 11.98 4.24 -0.99
N TRP A 127 11.41 3.06 -1.27
CA TRP A 127 12.14 1.78 -1.16
C TRP A 127 12.06 0.90 -2.40
N GLY A 128 11.30 1.31 -3.42
CA GLY A 128 11.09 0.59 -4.67
C GLY A 128 12.00 1.00 -5.81
N ASN A 129 12.40 2.28 -5.83
CA ASN A 129 13.23 2.85 -6.89
C ASN A 129 14.69 2.91 -6.44
N LEU A 130 15.53 2.03 -6.99
CA LEU A 130 16.93 1.94 -6.61
C LEU A 130 17.85 1.98 -7.82
N LYS A 131 17.75 3.03 -8.62
CA LYS A 131 18.99 3.49 -9.26
C LYS A 131 19.87 4.02 -8.14
N SER A 132 20.94 3.29 -7.83
CA SER A 132 22.01 3.83 -6.99
C SER A 132 22.51 5.11 -7.65
N GLN A 133 22.45 6.25 -6.94
CA GLN A 133 22.97 7.51 -7.46
C GLN A 133 24.49 7.44 -7.69
N GLU A 134 25.20 6.58 -6.93
CA GLU A 134 26.65 6.40 -7.04
C GLU A 134 27.07 5.38 -8.11
N THR A 135 26.34 4.28 -8.26
CA THR A 135 26.79 3.16 -9.11
C THR A 135 25.96 2.98 -10.37
N HIS A 136 24.87 3.74 -10.55
CA HIS A 136 23.86 3.58 -11.60
C HIS A 136 23.26 2.17 -11.75
N GLN A 137 23.63 1.22 -10.89
CA GLN A 137 23.11 -0.13 -10.90
C GLN A 137 21.70 -0.16 -10.33
N ARG A 138 20.84 -0.93 -10.99
CA ARG A 138 19.50 -1.26 -10.48
C ARG A 138 19.66 -2.18 -9.29
N ARG A 139 19.33 -1.71 -8.08
CA ARG A 139 19.21 -2.59 -6.91
C ARG A 139 17.77 -3.11 -6.81
N PHE A 140 17.65 -4.28 -6.20
CA PHE A 140 16.33 -4.86 -5.91
C PHE A 140 15.61 -4.05 -4.83
N PRO A 141 14.31 -3.76 -5.02
CA PRO A 141 13.44 -3.08 -4.05
C PRO A 141 13.67 -3.61 -2.63
N SER A 142 13.94 -2.74 -1.67
CA SER A 142 14.30 -3.16 -0.31
C SER A 142 13.09 -3.57 0.52
N TRP A 143 11.89 -3.06 0.20
CA TRP A 143 10.66 -3.37 0.94
C TRP A 143 9.92 -4.61 0.46
N ARG A 144 10.33 -5.20 -0.69
CA ARG A 144 9.69 -6.38 -1.28
C ARG A 144 10.50 -7.65 -0.98
N PRO A 145 9.86 -8.78 -0.63
CA PRO A 145 10.55 -10.05 -0.41
C PRO A 145 11.27 -10.52 -1.68
N ARG A 146 12.57 -10.80 -1.59
CA ARG A 146 13.41 -11.19 -2.74
C ARG A 146 13.14 -12.63 -3.21
N ASN A 147 13.06 -13.56 -2.25
CA ASN A 147 13.00 -14.99 -2.49
C ASN A 147 11.60 -15.56 -2.23
N ASN A 148 10.56 -14.82 -2.63
CA ASN A 148 9.17 -15.25 -2.49
C ASN A 148 8.46 -15.12 -3.84
N GLU A 149 8.26 -16.24 -4.52
CA GLU A 149 7.64 -16.27 -5.85
C GLU A 149 6.22 -15.73 -5.84
N LYS A 150 5.42 -16.07 -4.82
CA LYS A 150 4.05 -15.57 -4.65
C LYS A 150 4.04 -14.04 -4.53
N ALA A 151 4.92 -13.47 -3.71
CA ALA A 151 5.05 -12.03 -3.53
C ALA A 151 5.44 -11.33 -4.85
N ARG A 152 6.41 -11.88 -5.58
CA ARG A 152 6.81 -11.36 -6.89
C ARG A 152 5.66 -11.39 -7.90
N LYS A 153 4.89 -12.48 -7.95
CA LYS A 153 3.74 -12.62 -8.83
C LYS A 153 2.64 -11.62 -8.48
N ILE A 154 2.30 -11.47 -7.21
CA ILE A 154 1.33 -10.48 -6.72
C ILE A 154 1.75 -9.07 -7.15
N TRP A 155 3.00 -8.69 -6.87
CA TRP A 155 3.51 -7.37 -7.26
C TRP A 155 3.49 -7.17 -8.78
N SER A 156 4.00 -8.15 -9.54
CA SER A 156 4.05 -8.06 -11.01
C SER A 156 2.68 -7.84 -11.62
N ASN A 157 1.67 -8.57 -11.14
CA ASN A 157 0.30 -8.46 -11.64
C ASN A 157 -0.34 -7.13 -11.24
N PHE A 158 -0.14 -6.69 -10.00
CA PHE A 158 -0.61 -5.39 -9.52
C PHE A 158 0.01 -4.25 -10.33
N PHE A 159 1.34 -4.26 -10.44
CA PHE A 159 2.12 -3.21 -11.10
C PHE A 159 1.90 -3.17 -12.61
N PHE A 160 1.48 -4.27 -13.24
CA PHE A 160 1.09 -4.29 -14.65
C PHE A 160 0.00 -3.25 -14.97
N PHE A 161 -1.03 -3.14 -14.12
CA PHE A 161 -2.09 -2.15 -14.31
C PHE A 161 -1.62 -0.75 -13.98
N VAL A 162 -0.90 -0.58 -12.87
CA VAL A 162 -0.31 0.70 -12.46
C VAL A 162 0.52 1.30 -13.61
N HIS A 163 1.46 0.53 -14.15
CA HIS A 163 2.33 0.99 -15.23
C HIS A 163 1.54 1.45 -16.46
N ARG A 164 0.53 0.70 -16.87
CA ARG A 164 -0.30 1.04 -18.04
C ARG A 164 -1.16 2.28 -17.83
N ILE A 165 -1.65 2.50 -16.62
CA ILE A 165 -2.37 3.73 -16.24
C ILE A 165 -1.38 4.91 -16.28
N GLU A 166 -0.20 4.76 -15.67
CA GLU A 166 0.85 5.77 -15.71
C GLU A 166 1.32 6.11 -17.13
N GLU A 167 1.41 5.14 -18.04
CA GLU A 167 1.72 5.38 -19.46
C GLU A 167 0.67 6.26 -20.14
N LYS A 168 -0.62 6.01 -19.87
CA LYS A 168 -1.69 6.86 -20.38
C LYS A 168 -1.63 8.27 -19.79
N ILE A 169 -1.34 8.39 -18.49
CA ILE A 169 -1.15 9.67 -17.84
C ILE A 169 0.01 10.45 -18.47
N LYS A 170 1.13 9.77 -18.74
CA LYS A 170 2.28 10.36 -19.44
C LYS A 170 1.94 10.80 -20.87
N SER A 171 0.98 10.15 -21.54
CA SER A 171 0.46 10.59 -22.84
C SER A 171 -0.54 11.75 -22.78
N GLY A 172 -0.78 12.33 -21.59
CA GLY A 172 -1.65 13.50 -21.40
C GLY A 172 -3.11 13.18 -21.06
N ILE A 173 -3.44 11.92 -20.76
CA ILE A 173 -4.79 11.52 -20.32
C ILE A 173 -4.89 11.73 -18.80
N SER A 174 -6.04 12.16 -18.27
CA SER A 174 -6.22 12.24 -16.82
C SER A 174 -6.20 10.84 -16.17
N SER A 175 -5.87 10.76 -14.88
CA SER A 175 -5.89 9.51 -14.12
C SER A 175 -7.26 8.83 -14.21
N ASP A 176 -8.33 9.60 -14.02
CA ASP A 176 -9.70 9.07 -14.04
C ASP A 176 -10.06 8.50 -15.40
N ALA A 177 -9.74 9.20 -16.50
CA ALA A 177 -10.00 8.72 -17.85
C ALA A 177 -9.15 7.47 -18.18
N ALA A 178 -7.90 7.40 -17.70
CA ALA A 178 -7.05 6.24 -17.87
C ALA A 178 -7.58 5.01 -17.12
N VAL A 179 -8.05 5.20 -15.87
CA VAL A 179 -8.70 4.16 -15.06
C VAL A 179 -10.00 3.70 -15.73
N SER A 180 -10.90 4.63 -16.08
CA SER A 180 -12.16 4.32 -16.76
C SER A 180 -11.95 3.59 -18.09
N HIS A 181 -10.89 3.91 -18.83
CA HIS A 181 -10.56 3.17 -20.05
C HIS A 181 -10.32 1.68 -19.78
N PHE A 182 -9.55 1.34 -18.73
CA PHE A 182 -9.29 -0.06 -18.40
C PHE A 182 -10.48 -0.76 -17.76
N ASP A 183 -11.29 -0.05 -16.96
CA ASP A 183 -12.55 -0.60 -16.45
C ASP A 183 -13.57 -0.87 -17.56
N ASN A 184 -13.71 0.03 -18.54
CA ASN A 184 -14.55 -0.21 -19.72
C ASN A 184 -14.00 -1.36 -20.57
N LEU A 185 -12.67 -1.45 -20.71
CA LEU A 185 -12.05 -2.57 -21.43
C LEU A 185 -12.28 -3.89 -20.70
N ARG A 186 -12.33 -3.89 -19.37
CA ARG A 186 -12.63 -5.07 -18.55
C ARG A 186 -14.00 -5.65 -18.90
N ASP A 187 -15.00 -4.78 -19.09
CA ASP A 187 -16.41 -5.16 -19.18
C ASP A 187 -16.79 -6.03 -17.96
N ASN A 188 -17.43 -7.18 -18.16
CA ASN A 188 -17.89 -8.06 -17.08
C ASN A 188 -16.81 -9.02 -16.55
N ARG A 189 -15.57 -8.91 -17.05
CA ARG A 189 -14.48 -9.82 -16.70
C ARG A 189 -13.86 -9.48 -15.34
N SER A 190 -13.26 -10.45 -14.67
CA SER A 190 -12.39 -10.14 -13.52
C SER A 190 -11.10 -9.46 -13.97
N LEU A 191 -10.40 -8.76 -13.05
CA LEU A 191 -9.08 -8.20 -13.35
C LEU A 191 -8.07 -9.26 -13.77
N SER A 192 -8.15 -10.47 -13.21
CA SER A 192 -7.33 -11.62 -13.62
C SER A 192 -7.56 -12.00 -15.09
N GLN A 193 -8.83 -12.04 -15.53
CA GLN A 193 -9.18 -12.32 -16.92
C GLN A 193 -8.76 -11.18 -17.86
N LEU A 194 -8.96 -9.91 -17.45
CA LEU A 194 -8.48 -8.76 -18.20
C LEU A 194 -6.96 -8.81 -18.36
N HIS A 195 -6.22 -9.03 -17.27
CA HIS A 195 -4.77 -9.15 -17.26
C HIS A 195 -4.28 -10.21 -18.26
N ALA A 196 -4.86 -11.41 -18.24
CA ALA A 196 -4.54 -12.47 -19.19
C ALA A 196 -4.79 -12.03 -20.65
N SER A 197 -5.92 -11.38 -20.94
CA SER A 197 -6.24 -10.91 -22.29
C SER A 197 -5.31 -9.80 -22.80
N LEU A 198 -4.75 -9.00 -21.89
CA LEU A 198 -3.81 -7.93 -22.23
C LEU A 198 -2.37 -8.43 -22.43
N GLN A 199 -2.06 -9.65 -22.00
CA GLN A 199 -0.77 -10.29 -22.21
C GLN A 199 -0.66 -11.02 -23.56
N THR A 200 -1.78 -11.49 -24.13
CA THR A 200 -1.78 -12.43 -25.27
C THR A 200 -1.61 -11.80 -26.66
N LYS A 201 -1.18 -10.54 -26.79
CA LYS A 201 -0.85 -9.95 -28.11
C LYS A 201 0.57 -10.30 -28.58
N LYS A 202 0.78 -11.57 -28.94
CA LYS A 202 1.64 -11.96 -30.08
C LYS A 202 0.73 -12.63 -31.11
N ARG A 203 0.18 -11.85 -32.05
CA ARG A 203 -0.48 -12.43 -33.23
C ARG A 203 0.62 -13.10 -34.08
N LYS A 204 0.51 -14.41 -34.29
CA LYS A 204 1.14 -15.10 -35.43
C LYS A 204 0.63 -14.42 -36.70
N HIS A 205 1.55 -13.93 -37.52
CA HIS A 205 1.27 -13.60 -38.91
C HIS A 205 0.95 -14.93 -39.60
N ASN A 206 -0.33 -15.17 -39.92
CA ASN A 206 -0.68 -16.19 -40.91
C ASN A 206 -0.50 -15.52 -42.26
N ASP A 207 0.60 -15.83 -42.95
CA ASP A 207 0.66 -15.71 -44.39
C ASP A 207 -0.01 -16.94 -44.98
N THR A 208 -1.25 -16.77 -45.42
CA THR A 208 -1.86 -17.70 -46.37
C THR A 208 -1.28 -17.33 -47.73
N ILE A 209 -0.27 -18.08 -48.19
CA ILE A 209 0.11 -18.09 -49.60
C ILE A 209 -0.78 -19.16 -50.24
N GLU A 210 -1.77 -18.71 -51.01
CA GLU A 210 -2.45 -19.55 -51.99
C GLU A 210 -1.48 -19.82 -53.15
N HIS A 211 -1.32 -21.09 -53.51
CA HIS A 211 -0.73 -21.55 -54.76
C HIS A 211 -1.81 -22.26 -55.58
#